data_AF-A0A078MMT7-F1
#
_entry.id   AF-A0A078MMT7-F1
#
_cell.length_a   1.000
_cell.length_b   1.000
_cell.length_c   1.000
_cell.angle_alpha   90.00
_cell.angle_beta   90.00
_cell.angle_gamma   90.00
#
_symmetry.space_group_name_H-M   'P 1'
#
loop_
_entity.id
_entity.type
_entity.pdbx_description
1 polymer ?
#
loop_
_entity_poly.entity_id
_entity_poly.type
_entity_poly.pdbx_seq_one_letter_code
_entity_poly.pdbx_strand_id
1 'polypeptide(L)'
;MRRVGVELEMNGLDIDRLTAICGRYLQLAHQITGRYERQLVGDPAGDWRIELDFTLLREMGREQRSADDLGDDLRASVEELLKWVTNDLVPLELISPPLPMDRLGEIDGLIELLRAAGAKGTSGSLVSAFGMQFNPDLPNLQPATITAYLKAFACLHDWLAPRARFSLTRRLSPFADPFPPAYIRQLVAVDYWPDQHQLIADYLQANPTRNRALDMLPLFKHLDAEQVQAATADPLIKARPTLHYRLPDSLIDQPGWGISATWQDWLQVEALAADRARLDACCRAYGDHLEQGLGRLLDSWKAQVERQWLSRT
;
A
#
# COMPACT_ATOMS: atom_id res chain seq x y z
N MET A 1 12.21 0.02 -18.90
CA MET A 1 10.76 0.21 -18.62
C MET A 1 10.57 0.19 -17.11
N ARG A 2 9.69 1.04 -16.55
CA ARG A 2 9.42 1.06 -15.11
C ARG A 2 8.82 -0.28 -14.67
N ARG A 3 9.15 -0.70 -13.45
CA ARG A 3 8.61 -1.91 -12.83
C ARG A 3 7.69 -1.55 -11.67
N VAL A 4 6.73 -2.43 -11.41
CA VAL A 4 5.71 -2.27 -10.37
C VAL A 4 5.49 -3.62 -9.72
N GLY A 5 5.78 -3.72 -8.42
CA GLY A 5 5.32 -4.84 -7.62
C GLY A 5 3.84 -4.66 -7.26
N VAL A 6 3.10 -5.75 -7.17
CA VAL A 6 1.70 -5.76 -6.74
C VAL A 6 1.55 -6.78 -5.64
N GLU A 7 0.90 -6.37 -4.56
CA GLU A 7 0.51 -7.25 -3.46
C GLU A 7 -1.03 -7.27 -3.40
N LEU A 8 -1.61 -8.44 -3.22
CA LEU A 8 -3.06 -8.64 -3.24
C LEU A 8 -3.47 -9.61 -2.13
N GLU A 9 -4.19 -9.09 -1.14
CA GLU A 9 -4.73 -9.86 -0.03
C GLU A 9 -6.12 -10.44 -0.37
N MET A 10 -6.38 -11.65 0.09
CA MET A 10 -7.66 -12.33 -0.11
C MET A 10 -7.92 -13.44 0.92
N ASN A 11 -9.18 -13.83 1.04
CA ASN A 11 -9.61 -15.03 1.76
C ASN A 11 -10.34 -16.02 0.82
N GLY A 12 -10.82 -17.13 1.36
CA GLY A 12 -11.72 -18.06 0.65
C GLY A 12 -11.02 -19.13 -0.19
N LEU A 13 -9.70 -19.11 -0.22
CA LEU A 13 -8.86 -20.16 -0.83
C LEU A 13 -7.83 -20.62 0.21
N ASP A 14 -7.43 -21.88 0.13
CA ASP A 14 -6.23 -22.36 0.81
C ASP A 14 -4.96 -22.04 -0.01
N ILE A 15 -3.81 -22.06 0.66
CA ILE A 15 -2.51 -21.66 0.08
C ILE A 15 -2.10 -22.52 -1.12
N ASP A 16 -2.43 -23.82 -1.11
CA ASP A 16 -2.05 -24.74 -2.18
C ASP A 16 -2.96 -24.54 -3.39
N ARG A 17 -4.24 -24.25 -3.18
CA ARG A 17 -5.18 -23.91 -4.24
C ARG A 17 -4.81 -22.58 -4.93
N LEU A 18 -4.49 -21.55 -4.16
CA LEU A 18 -3.99 -20.27 -4.69
C LEU A 18 -2.71 -20.48 -5.52
N THR A 19 -1.74 -21.23 -4.98
CA THR A 19 -0.49 -21.57 -5.66
C THR A 19 -0.71 -22.33 -6.96
N ALA A 20 -1.61 -23.31 -6.97
CA ALA A 20 -1.91 -24.10 -8.16
C ALA A 20 -2.60 -23.28 -9.26
N ILE A 21 -3.46 -22.32 -8.91
CA ILE A 21 -4.10 -21.42 -9.89
C ILE A 21 -3.06 -20.48 -10.48
N CYS A 22 -2.31 -19.78 -9.64
CA CYS A 22 -1.29 -18.82 -10.09
C CYS A 22 -0.19 -19.49 -10.91
N GLY A 23 0.35 -20.63 -10.44
CA GLY A 23 1.39 -21.37 -11.15
C GLY A 23 0.94 -21.87 -12.53
N ARG A 24 -0.31 -22.33 -12.68
CA ARG A 24 -0.85 -22.73 -13.99
C ARG A 24 -1.03 -21.54 -14.93
N TYR A 25 -1.57 -20.43 -14.44
CA TYR A 25 -1.82 -19.24 -15.26
C TYR A 25 -0.51 -18.60 -15.74
N LEU A 26 0.45 -18.45 -14.82
CA LEU A 26 1.76 -17.86 -15.11
C LEU A 26 2.75 -18.84 -15.76
N GLN A 27 2.38 -20.12 -15.87
CA GLN A 27 3.24 -21.21 -16.36
C GLN A 27 4.55 -21.35 -15.57
N LEU A 28 4.47 -21.16 -14.25
CA LEU A 28 5.61 -21.22 -13.34
C LEU A 28 5.59 -22.48 -12.49
N ALA A 29 6.78 -23.01 -12.20
CA ALA A 29 6.94 -24.05 -11.19
C ALA A 29 6.75 -23.44 -9.79
N HIS A 30 6.23 -24.23 -8.85
CA HIS A 30 6.11 -23.78 -7.46
C HIS A 30 7.07 -24.53 -6.53
N GLN A 31 7.47 -23.87 -5.46
CA GLN A 31 8.27 -24.42 -4.37
C GLN A 31 7.60 -24.15 -3.04
N ILE A 32 7.73 -25.09 -2.11
CA ILE A 32 7.31 -24.93 -0.72
C ILE A 32 8.51 -24.41 0.07
N THR A 33 8.50 -23.13 0.42
CA THR A 33 9.61 -22.48 1.13
C THR A 33 9.39 -22.40 2.65
N GLY A 34 8.15 -22.61 3.09
CA GLY A 34 7.81 -22.70 4.51
C GLY A 34 6.43 -23.32 4.71
N ARG A 35 6.05 -23.51 5.97
CA ARG A 35 4.71 -24.05 6.32
C ARG A 35 3.59 -23.18 5.74
N TYR A 36 3.80 -21.87 5.70
CA TYR A 36 2.83 -20.85 5.34
C TYR A 36 3.30 -19.95 4.19
N GLU A 37 4.29 -20.43 3.43
CA GLU A 37 4.89 -19.70 2.32
C GLU A 37 5.05 -20.65 1.13
N ARG A 38 4.76 -20.12 -0.05
CA ARG A 38 5.02 -20.75 -1.35
C ARG A 38 5.68 -19.73 -2.25
N GLN A 39 6.48 -20.21 -3.20
CA GLN A 39 7.08 -19.38 -4.22
C GLN A 39 6.76 -19.94 -5.60
N LEU A 40 6.47 -19.08 -6.58
CA LEU A 40 6.45 -19.44 -7.99
C LEU A 40 7.72 -18.92 -8.63
N VAL A 41 8.50 -19.84 -9.21
CA VAL A 41 9.86 -19.58 -9.66
C VAL A 41 10.00 -19.68 -11.18
N GLY A 42 10.97 -18.97 -11.73
CA GLY A 42 11.31 -19.02 -13.16
C GLY A 42 10.76 -17.86 -14.00
N ASP A 43 10.11 -16.89 -13.37
CA ASP A 43 9.70 -15.65 -14.03
C ASP A 43 10.91 -14.71 -14.19
N PRO A 44 11.19 -14.16 -15.39
CA PRO A 44 12.28 -13.23 -15.62
C PRO A 44 12.24 -11.94 -14.78
N ALA A 45 11.07 -11.56 -14.25
CA ALA A 45 10.92 -10.41 -13.36
C ALA A 45 11.35 -10.72 -11.91
N GLY A 46 11.46 -11.99 -11.55
CA GLY A 46 11.77 -12.49 -10.19
C GLY A 46 10.69 -13.44 -9.68
N ASP A 47 10.91 -14.03 -8.52
CA ASP A 47 9.96 -15.01 -7.98
C ASP A 47 8.69 -14.33 -7.43
N TRP A 48 7.55 -14.98 -7.64
CA TRP A 48 6.30 -14.60 -6.97
C TRP A 48 6.23 -15.30 -5.62
N ARG A 49 5.62 -14.65 -4.63
CA ARG A 49 5.43 -15.22 -3.30
C ARG A 49 3.95 -15.30 -2.97
N ILE A 50 3.58 -16.36 -2.27
CA ILE A 50 2.27 -16.53 -1.69
C ILE A 50 2.48 -16.85 -0.21
N GLU A 51 1.96 -15.99 0.67
CA GLU A 51 2.15 -16.13 2.11
C GLU A 51 0.85 -15.91 2.88
N LEU A 52 0.79 -16.43 4.11
CA LEU A 52 -0.24 -16.01 5.06
C LEU A 52 0.15 -14.62 5.59
N ASP A 53 -0.80 -13.69 5.65
CA ASP A 53 -0.55 -12.37 6.23
C ASP A 53 -0.52 -12.46 7.77
N PHE A 54 0.68 -12.68 8.31
CA PHE A 54 0.94 -12.69 9.75
C PHE A 54 0.84 -11.30 10.41
N THR A 55 0.89 -10.22 9.64
CA THR A 55 0.77 -8.86 10.18
C THR A 55 -0.66 -8.62 10.63
N LEU A 56 -1.65 -8.92 9.78
CA LEU A 56 -3.06 -8.83 10.15
C LEU A 56 -3.38 -9.77 11.33
N LEU A 57 -2.87 -11.00 11.34
CA LEU A 57 -3.05 -11.93 12.46
C LEU A 57 -2.57 -11.38 13.79
N ARG A 58 -1.37 -10.78 13.82
CA ARG A 58 -0.79 -10.21 15.05
C ARG A 58 -1.56 -9.00 15.55
N GLU A 59 -2.17 -8.23 14.66
CA GLU A 59 -2.88 -7.00 14.99
C GLU A 59 -4.34 -7.28 15.39
N MET A 60 -5.04 -8.19 14.70
CA MET A 60 -6.35 -8.70 15.15
C MET A 60 -6.26 -9.36 16.55
N GLY A 61 -5.20 -10.12 16.80
CA GLY A 61 -4.94 -10.72 18.11
C GLY A 61 -4.59 -9.69 19.20
N ARG A 62 -4.20 -8.46 18.84
CA ARG A 62 -3.98 -7.34 19.77
C ARG A 62 -5.29 -6.58 20.06
N GLU A 63 -6.15 -6.40 19.05
CA GLU A 63 -7.46 -5.75 19.23
C GLU A 63 -8.35 -6.55 20.19
N GLN A 64 -8.35 -7.89 20.12
CA GLN A 64 -9.12 -8.73 21.05
C GLN A 64 -8.62 -8.65 22.51
N ARG A 65 -7.33 -8.38 22.73
CA ARG A 65 -6.75 -8.22 24.08
C ARG A 65 -7.05 -6.89 24.76
N SER A 66 -7.77 -5.99 24.09
CA SER A 66 -8.18 -4.72 24.68
C SER A 66 -9.50 -4.79 25.46
N ALA A 67 -10.17 -5.95 25.51
CA ALA A 67 -11.49 -6.09 26.14
C ALA A 67 -11.50 -6.80 27.50
N ASP A 68 -10.60 -7.74 27.78
CA ASP A 68 -10.47 -8.41 29.09
C ASP A 68 -9.26 -9.35 28.97
N ASP A 69 -8.18 -9.09 29.70
CA ASP A 69 -7.35 -10.09 30.43
C ASP A 69 -5.92 -9.55 30.64
N LEU A 70 -5.59 -9.17 31.88
CA LEU A 70 -4.24 -8.81 32.30
C LEU A 70 -3.61 -10.03 32.98
N GLY A 71 -3.05 -10.93 32.18
CA GLY A 71 -1.99 -11.85 32.62
C GLY A 71 -2.13 -13.32 32.25
N ASP A 72 -1.67 -13.70 31.04
CA ASP A 72 -0.87 -14.92 30.79
C ASP A 72 -0.28 -14.91 29.35
N ASP A 73 0.72 -14.06 29.11
CA ASP A 73 0.74 -13.25 27.87
C ASP A 73 1.53 -13.77 26.65
N LEU A 74 1.94 -15.05 26.59
CA LEU A 74 2.66 -15.57 25.42
C LEU A 74 2.19 -16.92 24.89
N ARG A 75 1.73 -17.84 25.75
CA ARG A 75 1.24 -19.16 25.31
C ARG A 75 -0.18 -19.09 24.76
N ALA A 76 -1.07 -18.34 25.42
CA ALA A 76 -2.41 -18.05 24.92
C ALA A 76 -2.38 -17.36 23.54
N SER A 77 -1.41 -16.44 23.35
CA SER A 77 -1.13 -15.78 22.07
C SER A 77 -0.91 -16.76 20.91
N VAL A 78 -0.08 -17.78 21.14
CA VAL A 78 0.32 -18.74 20.12
C VAL A 78 -0.80 -19.74 19.88
N GLU A 79 -1.51 -20.19 20.91
CA GLU A 79 -2.66 -21.09 20.77
C GLU A 79 -3.83 -20.43 20.04
N GLU A 80 -4.13 -19.15 20.30
CA GLU A 80 -5.15 -18.41 19.56
C GLU A 80 -4.76 -18.21 18.09
N LEU A 81 -3.52 -17.79 17.81
CA LEU A 81 -3.01 -17.70 16.43
C LEU A 81 -3.11 -19.05 15.70
N LEU A 82 -2.82 -20.15 16.39
CA LEU A 82 -2.97 -21.50 15.85
C LEU A 82 -4.44 -21.87 15.58
N LYS A 83 -5.39 -21.44 16.44
CA LYS A 83 -6.83 -21.64 16.22
C LYS A 83 -7.35 -20.90 14.98
N TRP A 84 -6.84 -19.70 14.70
CA TRP A 84 -7.19 -18.93 13.50
C TRP A 84 -6.66 -19.58 12.23
N VAL A 85 -5.42 -20.08 12.27
CA VAL A 85 -4.81 -20.86 11.17
C VAL A 85 -5.58 -22.14 10.87
N THR A 86 -6.20 -22.79 11.87
CA THR A 86 -7.03 -23.98 11.65
C THR A 86 -8.43 -23.72 11.11
N ASN A 87 -8.88 -22.46 11.07
CA ASN A 87 -10.27 -22.11 10.72
C ASN A 87 -10.45 -21.52 9.31
N ASP A 88 -9.44 -21.57 8.43
CA ASP A 88 -9.49 -20.94 7.08
C ASP A 88 -9.83 -19.44 7.10
N LEU A 89 -9.53 -18.77 8.22
CA LEU A 89 -9.84 -17.34 8.44
C LEU A 89 -8.65 -16.42 8.14
N VAL A 90 -7.46 -16.97 7.93
CA VAL A 90 -6.23 -16.20 7.73
C VAL A 90 -6.08 -15.76 6.27
N PRO A 91 -5.89 -14.47 6.00
CA PRO A 91 -5.71 -13.99 4.65
C PRO A 91 -4.44 -14.51 4.02
N LEU A 92 -4.58 -14.84 2.75
CA LEU A 92 -3.47 -15.11 1.87
C LEU A 92 -3.12 -13.83 1.12
N GLU A 93 -1.83 -13.59 0.99
CA GLU A 93 -1.28 -12.51 0.19
C GLU A 93 -0.55 -13.10 -1.01
N LEU A 94 -0.90 -12.63 -2.21
CA LEU A 94 -0.15 -12.88 -3.42
C LEU A 94 0.75 -11.66 -3.68
N ILE A 95 2.07 -11.87 -3.68
CA ILE A 95 3.08 -10.84 -3.97
C ILE A 95 3.75 -11.14 -5.31
N SER A 96 3.63 -10.21 -6.25
CA SER A 96 4.37 -10.27 -7.50
C SER A 96 5.82 -9.81 -7.32
N PRO A 97 6.75 -10.26 -8.17
CA PRO A 97 7.99 -9.53 -8.38
C PRO A 97 7.70 -8.13 -8.96
N PRO A 98 8.69 -7.23 -9.03
CA PRO A 98 8.55 -5.97 -9.77
C PRO A 98 8.34 -6.24 -11.27
N LEU A 99 7.08 -6.25 -11.70
CA LEU A 99 6.70 -6.55 -13.07
C LEU A 99 6.95 -5.33 -13.96
N PRO A 100 7.50 -5.51 -15.18
CA PRO A 100 7.42 -4.49 -16.22
C PRO A 100 5.96 -4.04 -16.42
N MET A 101 5.71 -2.75 -16.58
CA MET A 101 4.34 -2.17 -16.65
C MET A 101 3.39 -2.82 -17.66
N ASP A 102 3.88 -3.35 -18.78
CA ASP A 102 3.08 -4.00 -19.83
C ASP A 102 2.56 -5.38 -19.39
N ARG A 103 3.14 -5.96 -18.34
CA ARG A 103 2.72 -7.21 -17.72
C ARG A 103 1.72 -7.02 -16.58
N LEU A 104 1.35 -5.79 -16.23
CA LEU A 104 0.34 -5.54 -15.18
C LEU A 104 -1.01 -6.21 -15.49
N GLY A 105 -1.37 -6.38 -16.77
CA GLY A 105 -2.57 -7.11 -17.17
C GLY A 105 -2.59 -8.58 -16.76
N GLU A 106 -1.44 -9.19 -16.43
CA GLU A 106 -1.39 -10.55 -15.87
C GLU A 106 -2.08 -10.62 -14.51
N ILE A 107 -1.99 -9.56 -13.70
CA ILE A 107 -2.65 -9.47 -12.40
C ILE A 107 -4.18 -9.44 -12.56
N ASP A 108 -4.69 -8.70 -13.55
CA ASP A 108 -6.13 -8.66 -13.83
C ASP A 108 -6.66 -10.06 -14.23
N GLY A 109 -5.92 -10.81 -15.05
CA GLY A 109 -6.29 -12.19 -15.38
C GLY A 109 -6.21 -13.15 -14.18
N LEU A 110 -5.24 -12.98 -13.28
CA LEU A 110 -5.20 -13.73 -12.01
C LEU A 110 -6.41 -13.40 -11.14
N ILE A 111 -6.76 -12.12 -10.99
CA ILE A 111 -7.92 -11.67 -10.22
C ILE A 111 -9.20 -12.36 -10.71
N GLU A 112 -9.41 -12.45 -12.03
CA GLU A 112 -10.58 -13.14 -12.60
C GLU A 112 -10.61 -14.64 -12.25
N LEU A 113 -9.48 -15.33 -12.39
CA LEU A 113 -9.37 -16.75 -12.06
C LEU A 113 -9.56 -17.04 -10.57
N LEU A 114 -8.98 -16.21 -9.72
CA LEU A 114 -9.07 -16.34 -8.27
C LEU A 114 -10.49 -16.05 -7.78
N ARG A 115 -11.16 -15.02 -8.33
CA ARG A 115 -12.58 -14.77 -8.11
C ARG A 115 -13.44 -15.98 -8.48
N ALA A 116 -13.24 -16.55 -9.67
CA ALA A 116 -13.97 -17.72 -10.13
C ALA A 116 -13.72 -18.96 -9.25
N ALA A 117 -12.56 -19.03 -8.59
CA ALA A 117 -12.22 -20.08 -7.64
C ALA A 117 -12.80 -19.87 -6.24
N GLY A 118 -13.42 -18.72 -5.95
CA GLY A 118 -14.05 -18.40 -4.67
C GLY A 118 -13.26 -17.45 -3.78
N ALA A 119 -12.24 -16.76 -4.31
CA ALA A 119 -11.53 -15.74 -3.55
C ALA A 119 -12.46 -14.62 -3.09
N LYS A 120 -12.26 -14.17 -1.85
CA LYS A 120 -13.07 -13.13 -1.18
C LYS A 120 -12.21 -11.93 -0.86
N GLY A 121 -12.69 -10.75 -1.25
CA GLY A 121 -12.12 -9.45 -0.88
C GLY A 121 -12.85 -8.84 0.31
N THR A 122 -12.59 -7.55 0.53
CA THR A 122 -13.11 -6.73 1.63
C THR A 122 -14.64 -6.65 1.68
N SER A 123 -15.34 -6.83 0.55
CA SER A 123 -16.82 -6.87 0.54
C SER A 123 -17.43 -8.15 1.09
N GLY A 124 -16.66 -9.23 1.20
CA GLY A 124 -17.16 -10.55 1.61
C GLY A 124 -17.30 -10.76 3.12
N SER A 125 -16.86 -9.81 3.95
CA SER A 125 -16.89 -9.90 5.42
C SER A 125 -16.84 -8.51 6.05
N LEU A 126 -17.75 -8.21 6.99
CA LEU A 126 -17.77 -6.95 7.75
C LEU A 126 -16.50 -6.75 8.61
N VAL A 127 -15.73 -7.81 8.85
CA VAL A 127 -14.55 -7.87 9.73
C VAL A 127 -13.24 -7.84 8.92
N SER A 128 -13.30 -7.94 7.59
CA SER A 128 -12.10 -8.13 6.77
C SER A 128 -11.66 -6.85 6.07
N ALA A 129 -10.42 -6.43 6.31
CA ALA A 129 -9.81 -5.20 5.83
C ALA A 129 -8.71 -5.48 4.78
N PHE A 130 -9.01 -6.28 3.75
CA PHE A 130 -8.01 -6.73 2.79
C PHE A 130 -7.52 -5.62 1.87
N GLY A 131 -6.20 -5.51 1.79
CA GLY A 131 -5.49 -4.53 1.01
C GLY A 131 -5.06 -5.00 -0.36
N MET A 132 -4.80 -4.00 -1.19
CA MET A 132 -3.99 -4.14 -2.38
C MET A 132 -2.91 -3.06 -2.35
N GLN A 133 -1.68 -3.42 -2.68
CA GLN A 133 -0.54 -2.53 -2.63
C GLN A 133 0.09 -2.44 -4.02
N PHE A 134 0.50 -1.23 -4.40
CA PHE A 134 1.41 -1.01 -5.52
C PHE A 134 2.77 -0.61 -4.99
N ASN A 135 3.78 -1.24 -5.56
CA ASN A 135 5.18 -0.96 -5.32
C ASN A 135 5.85 -0.47 -6.61
N PRO A 136 5.58 0.78 -7.06
CA PRO A 136 6.18 1.31 -8.26
C PRO A 136 7.61 1.81 -8.03
N ASP A 137 8.51 1.43 -8.93
CA ASP A 137 9.83 2.04 -9.03
C ASP A 137 9.68 3.53 -9.41
N LEU A 138 10.54 4.38 -8.84
CA LEU A 138 10.64 5.77 -9.26
C LEU A 138 11.45 5.91 -10.57
N PRO A 139 11.25 6.99 -11.36
CA PRO A 139 12.06 7.21 -12.56
C PRO A 139 13.55 7.42 -12.25
N ASN A 140 13.87 7.93 -11.06
CA ASN A 140 15.21 7.94 -10.47
C ASN A 140 15.07 8.17 -8.95
N LEU A 141 16.16 7.91 -8.21
CA LEU A 141 16.18 8.06 -6.75
C LEU A 141 16.77 9.40 -6.27
N GLN A 142 16.81 10.43 -7.13
CA GLN A 142 17.27 11.76 -6.71
C GLN A 142 16.26 12.38 -5.73
N PRO A 143 16.72 13.13 -4.71
CA PRO A 143 15.84 13.72 -3.70
C PRO A 143 14.70 14.54 -4.31
N ALA A 144 14.98 15.35 -5.34
CA ALA A 144 13.97 16.13 -6.04
C ALA A 144 12.85 15.26 -6.63
N THR A 145 13.16 14.10 -7.21
CA THR A 145 12.13 13.18 -7.74
C THR A 145 11.27 12.63 -6.61
N ILE A 146 11.89 12.19 -5.51
CA ILE A 146 11.18 11.62 -4.36
C ILE A 146 10.27 12.68 -3.71
N THR A 147 10.79 13.89 -3.49
CA THR A 147 10.01 15.02 -2.95
C THR A 147 8.83 15.37 -3.86
N ALA A 148 9.00 15.33 -5.19
CA ALA A 148 7.90 15.60 -6.11
C ALA A 148 6.76 14.58 -5.99
N TYR A 149 7.08 13.29 -5.86
CA TYR A 149 6.07 12.24 -5.67
C TYR A 149 5.37 12.36 -4.32
N LEU A 150 6.11 12.65 -3.23
CA LEU A 150 5.51 12.89 -1.92
C LEU A 150 4.56 14.09 -1.94
N LYS A 151 4.99 15.22 -2.52
CA LYS A 151 4.16 16.42 -2.68
C LYS A 151 2.89 16.12 -3.50
N ALA A 152 3.04 15.46 -4.64
CA ALA A 152 1.92 15.11 -5.52
C ALA A 152 0.92 14.19 -4.79
N PHE A 153 1.41 13.15 -4.11
CA PHE A 153 0.57 12.26 -3.32
C PHE A 153 -0.17 13.02 -2.22
N ALA A 154 0.51 13.88 -1.45
CA ALA A 154 -0.11 14.66 -0.39
C ALA A 154 -1.20 15.60 -0.92
N CYS A 155 -0.99 16.23 -2.08
CA CYS A 155 -1.99 17.10 -2.72
C CYS A 155 -3.18 16.31 -3.29
N LEU A 156 -2.98 15.07 -3.75
CA LEU A 156 -4.04 14.27 -4.36
C LEU A 156 -4.73 13.30 -3.39
N HIS A 157 -4.24 13.18 -2.15
CA HIS A 157 -4.72 12.22 -1.16
C HIS A 157 -6.25 12.26 -0.96
N ASP A 158 -6.84 13.46 -0.79
CA ASP A 158 -8.28 13.60 -0.53
C ASP A 158 -9.15 13.26 -1.75
N TRP A 159 -8.55 13.20 -2.94
CA TRP A 159 -9.17 12.67 -4.15
C TRP A 159 -9.00 11.15 -4.26
N LEU A 160 -7.81 10.62 -3.92
CA LEU A 160 -7.47 9.19 -3.96
C LEU A 160 -8.23 8.36 -2.91
N ALA A 161 -8.23 8.79 -1.65
CA ALA A 161 -8.77 8.04 -0.52
C ALA A 161 -10.22 7.58 -0.68
N PRO A 162 -11.19 8.43 -1.09
CA PRO A 162 -12.57 7.96 -1.30
C PRO A 162 -12.71 7.04 -2.54
N ARG A 163 -11.78 7.11 -3.50
CA ARG A 163 -11.81 6.30 -4.73
C ARG A 163 -11.22 4.91 -4.54
N ALA A 164 -10.24 4.79 -3.64
CA ALA A 164 -9.66 3.53 -3.20
C ALA A 164 -10.66 2.58 -2.50
N ARG A 165 -11.93 3.00 -2.35
CA ARG A 165 -13.04 2.27 -1.70
C ARG A 165 -12.71 1.77 -0.29
N PHE A 166 -11.85 2.52 0.38
CA PHE A 166 -11.45 2.36 1.77
C PHE A 166 -12.67 2.05 2.65
N SER A 167 -12.84 0.78 3.02
CA SER A 167 -13.99 0.33 3.78
C SER A 167 -14.12 1.11 5.10
N LEU A 168 -15.36 1.31 5.58
CA LEU A 168 -15.58 1.94 6.90
C LEU A 168 -14.83 1.18 8.01
N THR A 169 -14.65 -0.14 7.88
CA THR A 169 -13.89 -0.96 8.82
C THR A 169 -12.39 -0.63 8.78
N ARG A 170 -11.80 -0.36 7.60
CA ARG A 170 -10.43 0.17 7.48
C ARG A 170 -10.26 1.60 8.01
N ARG A 171 -11.33 2.40 8.09
CA ARG A 171 -11.29 3.71 8.80
C ARG A 171 -11.17 3.57 10.31
N LEU A 172 -11.52 2.41 10.85
CA LEU A 172 -11.46 2.11 12.27
C LEU A 172 -10.26 1.21 12.64
N SER A 173 -9.65 0.55 11.65
CA SER A 173 -8.42 -0.24 11.77
C SER A 173 -7.19 0.63 11.48
N PRO A 174 -6.06 0.47 12.19
CA PRO A 174 -4.86 1.30 12.04
C PRO A 174 -4.05 0.92 10.79
N PHE A 175 -4.65 1.02 9.60
CA PHE A 175 -4.00 0.65 8.34
C PHE A 175 -4.10 1.76 7.30
N ALA A 176 -2.95 2.08 6.70
CA ALA A 176 -2.78 3.10 5.67
C ALA A 176 -3.20 4.53 6.12
N ASP A 177 -2.80 4.95 7.32
CA ASP A 177 -3.07 6.31 7.82
C ASP A 177 -2.60 7.40 6.85
N PRO A 178 -3.31 8.55 6.75
CA PRO A 178 -2.77 9.71 6.07
C PRO A 178 -1.52 10.24 6.76
N PHE A 179 -0.74 11.06 6.06
CA PHE A 179 0.36 11.78 6.70
C PHE A 179 -0.15 12.77 7.77
N PRO A 180 0.62 12.99 8.86
CA PRO A 180 0.28 13.98 9.87
C PRO A 180 0.09 15.38 9.27
N PRO A 181 -0.92 16.17 9.70
CA PRO A 181 -1.19 17.49 9.12
C PRO A 181 0.00 18.46 9.17
N ALA A 182 0.82 18.40 10.22
CA ALA A 182 2.03 19.23 10.32
C ALA A 182 3.06 18.88 9.24
N TYR A 183 3.27 17.60 8.98
CA TYR A 183 4.16 17.13 7.92
C TYR A 183 3.62 17.47 6.54
N ILE A 184 2.31 17.34 6.31
CA ILE A 184 1.70 17.76 5.04
C ILE A 184 1.98 19.24 4.77
N ARG A 185 1.79 20.14 5.76
CA ARG A 185 2.07 21.58 5.59
C ARG A 185 3.53 21.85 5.23
N GLN A 186 4.47 21.20 5.92
CA GLN A 186 5.90 21.29 5.59
C GLN A 186 6.17 20.79 4.17
N LEU A 187 5.66 19.61 3.84
CA LEU A 187 5.88 18.95 2.57
C LEU A 187 5.36 19.78 1.39
N VAL A 188 4.19 20.42 1.51
CA VAL A 188 3.56 21.18 0.42
C VAL A 188 4.03 22.62 0.31
N ALA A 189 4.89 23.09 1.22
CA ALA A 189 5.54 24.40 1.07
C ALA A 189 6.35 24.46 -0.23
N VAL A 190 6.21 25.53 -1.02
CA VAL A 190 6.74 25.61 -2.40
C VAL A 190 8.26 25.46 -2.44
N ASP A 191 8.95 25.96 -1.43
CA ASP A 191 10.40 25.95 -1.28
C ASP A 191 10.94 24.68 -0.62
N TYR A 192 10.07 23.77 -0.14
CA TYR A 192 10.48 22.49 0.44
C TYR A 192 11.02 21.53 -0.63
N TRP A 193 12.33 21.59 -0.85
CA TRP A 193 13.10 20.73 -1.76
C TRP A 193 14.44 20.34 -1.11
N PRO A 194 14.38 19.59 0.00
CA PRO A 194 15.56 19.21 0.75
C PRO A 194 16.49 18.28 -0.04
N ASP A 195 17.72 18.15 0.45
CA ASP A 195 18.59 17.03 0.06
C ASP A 195 18.06 15.69 0.62
N GLN A 196 18.74 14.59 0.27
CA GLN A 196 18.33 13.25 0.69
C GLN A 196 18.27 13.11 2.21
N HIS A 197 19.29 13.61 2.90
CA HIS A 197 19.43 13.41 4.34
C HIS A 197 18.32 14.12 5.11
N GLN A 198 18.03 15.37 4.75
CA GLN A 198 16.96 16.14 5.36
C GLN A 198 15.57 15.60 4.97
N LEU A 199 15.37 15.15 3.72
CA LEU A 199 14.11 14.52 3.30
C LEU A 199 13.77 13.30 4.15
N ILE A 200 14.75 12.42 4.36
CA ILE A 200 14.59 11.20 5.17
C ILE A 200 14.39 11.58 6.64
N ALA A 201 15.18 12.51 7.19
CA ALA A 201 15.03 12.98 8.57
C ALA A 201 13.63 13.53 8.85
N ASP A 202 13.12 14.41 7.99
CA ASP A 202 11.80 15.01 8.11
C ASP A 202 10.69 13.95 8.04
N TYR A 203 10.80 13.00 7.10
CA TYR A 203 9.84 11.92 7.00
C TYR A 203 9.87 11.04 8.25
N LEU A 204 11.04 10.63 8.74
CA LEU A 204 11.17 9.78 9.92
C LEU A 204 10.69 10.47 11.20
N GLN A 205 10.90 11.78 11.33
CA GLN A 205 10.37 12.55 12.46
C GLN A 205 8.84 12.51 12.52
N ALA A 206 8.17 12.57 11.37
CA ALA A 206 6.71 12.58 11.28
C ALA A 206 6.07 11.19 11.11
N ASN A 207 6.78 10.25 10.47
CA ASN A 207 6.27 8.97 9.99
C ASN A 207 7.24 7.81 10.29
N PRO A 208 7.65 7.55 11.55
CA PRO A 208 8.52 6.43 11.90
C PRO A 208 7.74 5.09 11.94
N THR A 209 6.82 4.88 11.00
CA THR A 209 5.91 3.75 10.97
C THR A 209 5.59 3.34 9.53
N ARG A 210 5.40 2.04 9.32
CA ARG A 210 4.90 1.49 8.05
C ARG A 210 3.43 1.83 7.84
N ASN A 211 2.68 2.16 8.91
CA ASN A 211 1.27 2.50 8.83
C ASN A 211 1.03 3.88 8.20
N ARG A 212 1.20 3.96 6.88
CA ARG A 212 0.89 5.12 6.04
C ARG A 212 0.29 4.69 4.71
N ALA A 213 -0.60 5.51 4.15
CA ALA A 213 -1.18 5.31 2.82
C ALA A 213 -0.11 5.26 1.71
N LEU A 214 0.97 6.01 1.90
CA LEU A 214 2.20 5.90 1.14
C LEU A 214 3.36 5.73 2.14
N ASP A 215 3.85 4.50 2.27
CA ASP A 215 4.99 4.18 3.12
C ASP A 215 6.30 4.33 2.34
N MET A 216 7.19 5.16 2.86
CA MET A 216 8.49 5.45 2.28
C MET A 216 9.63 4.69 2.97
N LEU A 217 9.38 3.98 4.07
CA LEU A 217 10.42 3.30 4.83
C LEU A 217 11.21 2.27 4.01
N PRO A 218 10.61 1.48 3.10
CA PRO A 218 11.37 0.59 2.20
C PRO A 218 12.38 1.34 1.33
N LEU A 219 11.96 2.46 0.73
CA LEU A 219 12.80 3.31 -0.11
C LEU A 219 13.89 4.00 0.71
N PHE A 220 13.52 4.63 1.82
CA PHE A 220 14.48 5.33 2.67
C PHE A 220 15.48 4.39 3.32
N LYS A 221 15.10 3.15 3.67
CA LYS A 221 16.06 2.14 4.13
C LYS A 221 16.99 1.66 3.01
N HIS A 222 16.54 1.69 1.75
CA HIS A 222 17.41 1.41 0.60
C HIS A 222 18.44 2.53 0.37
N LEU A 223 18.06 3.77 0.62
CA LEU A 223 18.93 4.95 0.44
C LEU A 223 19.87 5.20 1.62
N ASP A 224 19.36 5.04 2.85
CA ASP A 224 20.10 5.25 4.09
C ASP A 224 19.55 4.31 5.18
N ALA A 225 20.11 3.10 5.24
CA ALA A 225 19.71 2.09 6.20
C ALA A 225 20.01 2.49 7.65
N GLU A 226 21.07 3.27 7.88
CA GLU A 226 21.51 3.69 9.22
C GLU A 226 20.51 4.68 9.81
N GLN A 227 20.12 5.70 9.04
CA GLN A 227 19.16 6.71 9.48
C GLN A 227 17.79 6.10 9.80
N VAL A 228 17.29 5.16 8.98
CA VAL A 228 16.03 4.46 9.26
C VAL A 228 16.13 3.56 10.49
N GLN A 229 17.22 2.82 10.65
CA GLN A 229 17.41 1.94 11.81
C GLN A 229 17.53 2.72 13.13
N ALA A 230 18.10 3.92 13.09
CA ALA A 230 18.15 4.81 14.26
C ALA A 230 16.76 5.31 14.67
N ALA A 231 15.84 5.49 13.71
CA ALA A 231 14.48 5.96 13.97
C ALA A 231 13.50 4.82 14.35
N THR A 232 13.67 3.62 13.80
CA THR A 232 12.80 2.47 14.07
C THR A 232 13.52 1.14 13.90
N ALA A 233 13.31 0.23 14.86
CA ALA A 233 13.88 -1.12 14.87
C ALA A 233 12.94 -2.17 14.24
N ASP A 234 11.94 -1.76 13.45
CA ASP A 234 10.96 -2.68 12.87
C ASP A 234 11.62 -3.65 11.85
N PRO A 235 11.69 -4.96 12.15
CA PRO A 235 12.36 -5.93 11.29
C PRO A 235 11.60 -6.22 9.98
N LEU A 236 10.34 -5.79 9.89
CA LEU A 236 9.50 -5.97 8.70
C LEU A 236 9.78 -4.91 7.62
N ILE A 237 10.52 -3.84 7.94
CA ILE A 237 10.97 -2.89 6.93
C ILE A 237 12.09 -3.54 6.11
N LYS A 238 11.79 -3.91 4.86
CA LYS A 238 12.77 -4.42 3.89
C LYS A 238 13.21 -3.33 2.93
N ALA A 239 14.51 -3.14 2.76
CA ALA A 239 15.08 -2.15 1.86
C ALA A 239 14.77 -2.50 0.40
N ARG A 240 14.03 -1.64 -0.30
CA ARG A 240 13.64 -1.84 -1.70
C ARG A 240 13.54 -0.48 -2.41
N PRO A 241 13.99 -0.34 -3.68
CA PRO A 241 14.01 0.94 -4.40
C PRO A 241 12.63 1.34 -4.96
N THR A 242 11.58 1.20 -4.17
CA THR A 242 10.18 1.37 -4.57
C THR A 242 9.41 2.21 -3.56
N LEU A 243 8.39 2.90 -4.04
CA LEU A 243 7.33 3.41 -3.17
C LEU A 243 6.50 2.23 -2.64
N HIS A 244 5.83 2.38 -1.50
CA HIS A 244 4.89 1.38 -1.00
C HIS A 244 3.51 2.03 -0.82
N TYR A 245 2.68 1.99 -1.86
CA TYR A 245 1.35 2.59 -1.89
C TYR A 245 0.30 1.58 -1.45
N ARG A 246 -0.34 1.83 -0.29
CA ARG A 246 -1.12 0.85 0.48
C ARG A 246 -2.60 1.23 0.66
N LEU A 247 -3.03 2.31 0.01
CA LEU A 247 -4.38 2.86 0.14
C LEU A 247 -5.50 1.98 -0.46
N PRO A 248 -5.30 1.27 -1.59
CA PRO A 248 -6.37 0.49 -2.22
C PRO A 248 -6.86 -0.71 -1.38
N ASP A 249 -8.17 -0.95 -1.41
CA ASP A 249 -8.77 -2.19 -0.92
C ASP A 249 -8.73 -3.29 -1.99
N SER A 250 -8.61 -4.54 -1.55
CA SER A 250 -8.82 -5.72 -2.40
C SER A 250 -10.31 -6.01 -2.50
N LEU A 251 -10.88 -5.80 -3.69
CA LEU A 251 -12.27 -6.13 -4.02
C LEU A 251 -12.32 -7.31 -5.00
N ILE A 252 -11.45 -8.29 -4.79
CA ILE A 252 -11.24 -9.41 -5.71
C ILE A 252 -12.54 -10.17 -6.03
N ASP A 253 -13.51 -10.22 -5.11
CA ASP A 253 -14.82 -10.84 -5.28
C ASP A 253 -15.80 -10.03 -6.14
N GLN A 254 -15.56 -8.73 -6.34
CA GLN A 254 -16.46 -7.86 -7.10
C GLN A 254 -16.31 -8.11 -8.62
N PRO A 255 -17.41 -8.45 -9.33
CA PRO A 255 -17.38 -8.60 -10.78
C PRO A 255 -16.88 -7.33 -11.48
N GLY A 256 -15.96 -7.49 -12.43
CA GLY A 256 -15.38 -6.38 -13.17
C GLY A 256 -14.37 -5.52 -12.39
N TRP A 257 -14.06 -5.86 -11.13
CA TRP A 257 -12.95 -5.25 -10.42
C TRP A 257 -11.61 -5.81 -10.89
N GLY A 258 -10.61 -4.94 -10.92
CA GLY A 258 -9.23 -5.23 -11.28
C GLY A 258 -8.33 -4.08 -10.86
N ILE A 259 -7.05 -4.20 -11.15
CA ILE A 259 -6.02 -3.23 -10.73
C ILE A 259 -6.02 -1.97 -11.59
N SER A 260 -6.57 -2.05 -12.81
CA SER A 260 -6.48 -1.02 -13.84
C SER A 260 -7.00 0.36 -13.37
N ALA A 261 -8.17 0.43 -12.73
CA ALA A 261 -8.73 1.71 -12.27
C ALA A 261 -7.87 2.34 -11.16
N THR A 262 -7.40 1.54 -10.22
CA THR A 262 -6.54 1.98 -9.12
C THR A 262 -5.17 2.43 -9.64
N TRP A 263 -4.63 1.73 -10.65
CA TRP A 263 -3.39 2.13 -11.30
C TRP A 263 -3.55 3.44 -12.07
N GLN A 264 -4.67 3.66 -12.76
CA GLN A 264 -4.97 4.93 -13.42
C GLN A 264 -5.03 6.10 -12.43
N ASP A 265 -5.58 5.88 -11.23
CA ASP A 265 -5.57 6.87 -10.17
C ASP A 265 -4.14 7.18 -9.70
N TRP A 266 -3.28 6.17 -9.56
CA TRP A 266 -1.85 6.37 -9.26
C TRP A 266 -1.12 7.15 -10.36
N LEU A 267 -1.41 6.89 -11.64
CA LEU A 267 -0.81 7.63 -12.75
C LEU A 267 -1.08 9.13 -12.70
N GLN A 268 -2.14 9.59 -12.02
CA GLN A 268 -2.37 11.03 -11.77
C GLN A 268 -1.33 11.63 -10.81
N VAL A 269 -0.89 10.87 -9.81
CA VAL A 269 0.23 11.25 -8.92
C VAL A 269 1.50 11.41 -9.74
N GLU A 270 1.81 10.43 -10.59
CA GLU A 270 3.01 10.48 -11.42
C GLU A 270 2.98 11.65 -12.41
N ALA A 271 1.83 11.85 -13.06
CA ALA A 271 1.65 12.94 -14.02
C ALA A 271 1.84 14.30 -13.35
N LEU A 272 1.38 14.48 -12.10
CA LEU A 272 1.57 15.72 -11.35
C LEU A 272 3.02 15.87 -10.88
N ALA A 273 3.63 14.80 -10.37
CA ALA A 273 5.03 14.81 -9.91
C ALA A 273 6.03 15.10 -11.05
N ALA A 274 5.71 14.70 -12.28
CA ALA A 274 6.55 14.91 -13.45
C ALA A 274 6.54 16.37 -13.97
N ASP A 275 5.59 17.20 -13.53
CA ASP A 275 5.41 18.57 -14.01
C ASP A 275 5.63 19.56 -12.85
N ARG A 276 6.87 20.03 -12.70
CA ARG A 276 7.29 20.87 -11.57
C ARG A 276 6.46 22.15 -11.45
N ALA A 277 6.14 22.81 -12.56
CA ALA A 277 5.37 24.06 -12.53
C ALA A 277 3.92 23.80 -12.07
N ARG A 278 3.30 22.72 -12.57
CA ARG A 278 1.95 22.31 -12.16
C ARG A 278 1.92 21.84 -10.71
N LEU A 279 2.93 21.08 -10.28
CA LEU A 279 3.08 20.64 -8.90
C LEU A 279 3.22 21.83 -7.95
N ASP A 280 4.09 22.78 -8.24
CA ASP A 280 4.29 23.96 -7.38
C ASP A 280 3.02 24.81 -7.28
N ALA A 281 2.24 24.92 -8.37
CA ALA A 281 0.94 25.59 -8.35
C ALA A 281 -0.11 24.82 -7.52
N CYS A 282 -0.15 23.49 -7.64
CA CYS A 282 -1.03 22.63 -6.85
C CYS A 282 -0.69 22.71 -5.36
N CYS A 283 0.61 22.65 -5.02
CA CYS A 283 1.10 22.82 -3.66
C CYS A 283 0.72 24.16 -3.05
N ARG A 284 0.81 25.28 -3.79
CA ARG A 284 0.31 26.59 -3.32
C ARG A 284 -1.18 26.55 -3.01
N ALA A 285 -1.98 26.13 -3.99
CA ALA A 285 -3.43 26.08 -3.83
C ALA A 285 -3.86 25.16 -2.67
N TYR A 286 -3.15 24.04 -2.50
CA TYR A 286 -3.41 23.13 -1.39
C TYR A 286 -2.97 23.71 -0.04
N GLY A 287 -1.82 24.38 0.01
CA GLY A 287 -1.37 25.14 1.18
C GLY A 287 -2.41 26.17 1.62
N ASP A 288 -2.92 26.98 0.69
CA ASP A 288 -3.98 27.96 0.95
C ASP A 288 -5.26 27.27 1.47
N HIS A 289 -5.66 26.15 0.87
CA HIS A 289 -6.78 25.33 1.37
C HIS A 289 -6.53 24.82 2.80
N LEU A 290 -5.30 24.44 3.12
CA LEU A 290 -4.91 24.02 4.47
C LEU A 290 -4.90 25.17 5.49
N GLU A 291 -4.98 26.43 5.08
CA GLU A 291 -5.07 27.57 6.01
C GLU A 291 -6.52 28.00 6.29
N GLN A 292 -7.49 27.59 5.48
CA GLN A 292 -8.90 28.04 5.53
C GLN A 292 -9.71 27.57 6.76
N GLY A 293 -9.15 26.74 7.66
CA GLY A 293 -9.83 26.29 8.88
C GLY A 293 -11.22 25.69 8.62
N LEU A 294 -12.28 26.30 9.18
CA LEU A 294 -13.68 25.91 8.99
C LEU A 294 -14.20 26.15 7.55
N GLY A 295 -13.55 27.01 6.76
CA GLY A 295 -13.90 27.28 5.36
C GLY A 295 -13.72 26.07 4.43
N ARG A 296 -12.91 25.08 4.84
CA ARG A 296 -12.73 23.81 4.13
C ARG A 296 -14.00 22.97 4.02
N LEU A 297 -14.99 23.21 4.87
CA LEU A 297 -16.29 22.52 4.81
C LEU A 297 -17.15 23.03 3.64
N LEU A 298 -16.84 24.22 3.10
CA LEU A 298 -17.56 24.87 2.01
C LEU A 298 -16.87 24.63 0.65
N ASP A 299 -15.54 24.56 0.62
CA ASP A 299 -14.74 24.26 -0.57
C ASP A 299 -14.21 22.83 -0.56
N SER A 300 -14.70 22.00 -1.49
CA SER A 300 -14.19 20.64 -1.65
C SER A 300 -12.90 20.65 -2.47
N TRP A 301 -11.74 20.52 -1.79
CA TRP A 301 -10.44 20.35 -2.45
C TRP A 301 -10.48 19.25 -3.52
N LYS A 302 -11.19 18.15 -3.25
CA LYS A 302 -11.48 17.08 -4.21
C LYS A 302 -12.03 17.60 -5.56
N ALA A 303 -13.05 18.46 -5.55
CA ALA A 303 -13.61 19.00 -6.80
C ALA A 303 -12.64 19.97 -7.49
N GLN A 304 -11.77 20.64 -6.74
CA GLN A 304 -10.71 21.44 -7.35
C GLN A 304 -9.67 20.55 -8.04
N VAL A 305 -9.25 19.45 -7.39
CA VAL A 305 -8.37 18.42 -7.97
C VAL A 305 -8.94 17.92 -9.29
N GLU A 306 -10.19 17.47 -9.31
CA GLU A 306 -10.85 16.94 -10.51
C GLU A 306 -10.92 17.96 -11.66
N ARG A 307 -11.07 19.25 -11.36
CA ARG A 307 -11.20 20.30 -12.37
C ARG A 307 -9.85 20.80 -12.90
N GLN A 308 -8.81 20.81 -12.08
CA GLN A 308 -7.59 21.59 -12.33
C GLN A 308 -6.29 20.79 -12.31
N TRP A 309 -6.20 19.74 -11.49
CA TRP A 309 -4.91 19.10 -11.17
C TRP A 309 -4.73 17.72 -11.82
N LEU A 310 -5.82 17.05 -12.16
CA LEU A 310 -5.78 15.79 -12.90
C LEU A 310 -5.43 16.02 -14.37
N SER A 311 -4.66 15.10 -14.93
CA SER A 311 -4.43 15.02 -16.37
C SER A 311 -5.73 14.63 -17.08
N ARG A 312 -6.03 15.32 -18.19
CA ARG A 312 -7.11 14.92 -19.09
C ARG A 312 -6.54 13.86 -20.03
N THR A 313 -6.76 12.60 -19.70
CA THR A 313 -6.59 11.49 -20.64
C THR A 313 -7.72 11.44 -21.65
#